data_AF-A0AAV5YGM1-F1
#
_entry.id   AF-A0AAV5YGM1-F1
#
_cell.length_a   1.000
_cell.length_b   1.000
_cell.length_c   1.000
_cell.angle_alpha   90.00
_cell.angle_beta   90.00
_cell.angle_gamma   90.00
#
_symmetry.space_group_name_H-M   'P 1'
#
loop_
_entity.id
_entity.type
_entity.pdbx_description
1 polymer ?
#
loop_
_entity_poly.entity_id
_entity_poly.type
_entity_poly.pdbx_seq_one_letter_code
_entity_poly.pdbx_strand_id
1 'polypeptide(L)'
;MSPALFSGGVRAINIGLAAFVEPPRAYGAAVTQLAWRPPAGGDRELGLLLARIEDDADDPIGARVAAANESAIARILRARPQLVDVRLAREVIPALAGRTILHAGAPIEWARMCGPMQGAVIGAILIEGWAANREAARGLADSGAITLAPCH
;
A
#
# COMPACT_ATOMS: atom_id res chain seq x y z
N MET A 1 20.60 27.89 -0.57
CA MET A 1 20.56 27.31 0.79
C MET A 1 19.10 27.19 1.18
N SER A 2 18.58 25.96 1.35
CA SER A 2 17.20 25.78 1.84
C SER A 2 17.11 26.26 3.28
N PRO A 3 16.05 26.99 3.66
CA PRO A 3 15.85 27.38 5.06
C PRO A 3 15.77 26.12 5.93
N ALA A 4 16.46 26.14 7.06
CA ALA A 4 16.39 25.04 8.02
C ALA A 4 14.95 24.90 8.52
N LEU A 5 14.37 23.70 8.37
CA LEU A 5 12.99 23.39 8.76
C LEU A 5 12.73 23.64 10.27
N PHE A 6 13.77 23.48 11.09
CA PHE A 6 13.73 23.72 12.54
C PHE A 6 14.86 24.68 12.94
N SER A 7 14.53 25.96 13.12
CA SER A 7 15.47 27.04 13.45
C SER A 7 16.13 26.91 14.82
N GLY A 8 15.57 26.11 15.74
CA GLY A 8 16.09 25.87 17.10
C GLY A 8 16.60 24.44 17.34
N GLY A 9 16.85 23.66 16.27
CA GLY A 9 17.16 22.23 16.36
C GLY A 9 15.92 21.36 16.59
N VAL A 10 16.11 20.03 16.59
CA VAL A 10 15.02 19.06 16.73
C VAL A 10 14.85 18.69 18.21
N ARG A 11 13.61 18.81 18.71
CA ARG A 11 13.19 18.25 19.99
C ARG A 11 12.05 17.27 19.74
N ALA A 12 12.19 16.03 20.17
CA ALA A 12 11.26 14.95 19.86
C ALA A 12 10.80 14.21 21.11
N ILE A 13 9.55 13.72 21.08
CA ILE A 13 9.04 12.72 22.01
C ILE A 13 8.95 11.42 21.22
N ASN A 14 9.68 10.39 21.63
CA ASN A 14 9.58 9.07 21.03
C ASN A 14 8.49 8.26 21.73
N ILE A 15 7.61 7.66 20.94
CA ILE A 15 6.57 6.74 21.38
C ILE A 15 6.80 5.43 20.64
N GLY A 16 6.90 4.31 21.36
CA GLY A 16 7.19 3.00 20.78
C GLY A 16 8.60 2.51 21.09
N LEU A 17 9.29 1.92 20.11
CA LEU A 17 10.57 1.23 20.31
C LEU A 17 11.67 2.20 20.80
N ALA A 18 12.33 1.84 21.90
CA ALA A 18 13.39 2.66 22.50
C ALA A 18 14.60 2.85 21.57
N ALA A 19 14.86 1.90 20.65
CA ALA A 19 15.94 1.99 19.68
C ALA A 19 15.84 3.21 18.74
N PHE A 20 14.63 3.77 18.55
CA PHE A 20 14.44 4.96 17.70
C PHE A 20 14.91 6.26 18.35
N VAL A 21 15.30 6.22 19.63
CA VAL A 21 15.87 7.37 20.34
C VAL A 21 17.33 7.61 19.95
N GLU A 22 18.08 6.56 19.60
CA GLU A 22 19.53 6.64 19.40
C GLU A 22 19.91 7.47 18.17
N PRO A 23 19.33 7.25 16.96
CA PRO A 23 19.76 7.99 15.79
C PRO A 23 19.56 9.52 15.93
N PRO A 24 18.39 10.05 16.34
CA PRO A 24 18.23 11.50 16.45
C PRO A 24 19.14 12.12 17.50
N ARG A 25 19.40 11.43 18.63
CA ARG A 25 20.35 11.91 19.65
C ARG A 25 21.78 11.98 19.12
N ALA A 26 22.20 11.00 18.32
CA ALA A 26 23.52 11.00 17.69
C ALA A 26 23.72 12.22 16.76
N TYR A 27 22.64 12.78 16.22
CA TYR A 27 22.65 14.01 15.41
C TYR A 27 22.23 15.27 16.18
N GLY A 28 22.32 15.25 17.52
CA GLY A 28 22.15 16.44 18.36
C GLY A 28 20.69 16.81 18.68
N ALA A 29 19.72 15.95 18.37
CA ALA A 29 18.33 16.18 18.79
C ALA A 29 18.12 15.86 20.28
N ALA A 30 17.34 16.69 20.97
CA ALA A 30 16.87 16.35 22.31
C ALA A 30 15.65 15.43 22.21
N VAL A 31 15.77 14.19 22.67
CA VAL A 31 14.69 13.19 22.58
C VAL A 31 14.28 12.69 23.96
N THR A 32 13.00 12.76 24.27
CA THR A 32 12.39 12.14 25.46
C THR A 32 11.70 10.83 25.05
N GLN A 33 12.09 9.71 25.66
CA GLN A 33 11.35 8.45 25.51
C GLN A 33 10.10 8.50 26.39
N LEU A 34 8.93 8.44 25.79
CA LEU A 34 7.71 8.17 26.52
C LEU A 34 7.61 6.67 26.78
N ALA A 35 7.45 6.27 28.04
CA ALA A 35 7.20 4.88 28.42
C ALA A 35 5.74 4.48 28.13
N TRP A 36 5.26 4.80 26.92
CA TRP A 36 3.92 4.44 26.48
C TRP A 36 3.81 2.93 26.33
N ARG A 37 2.69 2.39 26.79
CA ARG A 37 2.30 0.99 26.59
C ARG A 37 0.83 0.99 26.16
N PRO A 38 0.40 -0.03 25.39
CA PRO A 38 -1.03 -0.24 25.19
C PRO A 38 -1.72 -0.25 26.56
N PRO A 39 -2.92 0.36 26.67
CA PRO A 39 -3.71 0.26 27.87
C PRO A 39 -3.85 -1.21 28.30
N ALA A 40 -3.98 -1.42 29.61
CA ALA A 40 -4.05 -2.76 30.19
C ALA A 40 -2.81 -3.67 29.98
N GLY A 41 -1.68 -3.13 29.51
CA GLY A 41 -0.48 -3.93 29.29
C GLY A 41 -0.61 -4.95 28.16
N GLY A 42 -1.54 -4.72 27.22
CA GLY A 42 -1.82 -5.65 26.13
C GLY A 42 -2.79 -6.79 26.49
N ASP A 43 -3.44 -6.72 27.65
CA ASP A 43 -4.58 -7.59 27.95
C ASP A 43 -5.68 -7.38 26.89
N ARG A 44 -6.01 -8.46 26.17
CA ARG A 44 -6.97 -8.42 25.08
C ARG A 44 -8.37 -8.07 25.57
N GLU A 45 -8.81 -8.60 26.70
CA GLU A 45 -10.16 -8.39 27.20
C GLU A 45 -10.34 -6.96 27.67
N LEU A 46 -9.38 -6.44 28.45
CA LEU A 46 -9.41 -5.06 28.91
C LEU A 46 -9.16 -4.06 27.76
N GLY A 47 -8.34 -4.43 26.76
CA GLY A 47 -8.19 -3.65 25.53
C GLY A 47 -9.49 -3.56 24.72
N LEU A 48 -10.25 -4.65 24.61
CA LEU A 48 -11.57 -4.65 23.97
C LEU A 48 -12.64 -3.92 24.81
N LEU A 49 -12.52 -3.95 26.14
CA LEU A 49 -13.39 -3.18 27.01
C LEU A 49 -13.12 -1.68 26.85
N LEU A 50 -11.85 -1.28 26.84
CA LEU A 50 -11.46 0.10 26.63
C LEU A 50 -11.89 0.59 25.24
N ALA A 51 -11.66 -0.19 24.19
CA ALA A 51 -12.13 0.16 22.84
C ALA A 51 -13.65 0.35 22.79
N ARG A 52 -14.43 -0.43 23.56
CA ARG A 52 -15.89 -0.26 23.67
C ARG A 52 -16.30 0.96 24.49
N ILE A 53 -15.50 1.37 25.46
CA ILE A 53 -15.73 2.59 26.26
C ILE A 53 -15.31 3.83 25.46
N GLU A 54 -14.24 3.72 24.67
CA GLU A 54 -13.74 4.77 23.77
C GLU A 54 -14.61 4.94 22.52
N ASP A 55 -15.41 3.92 22.15
CA ASP A 55 -16.49 4.01 21.15
C ASP A 55 -17.71 4.77 21.71
N ASP A 56 -17.43 5.97 22.25
CA ASP A 56 -18.43 6.87 22.81
C ASP A 56 -19.27 7.44 21.66
N ALA A 57 -20.60 7.42 21.83
CA ALA A 57 -21.53 8.00 20.86
C ALA A 57 -21.30 9.51 20.67
N ASP A 58 -20.71 10.17 21.68
CA ASP A 58 -20.35 11.58 21.66
C ASP A 58 -18.92 11.84 21.14
N ASP A 59 -18.13 10.81 20.79
CA ASP A 59 -16.85 11.00 20.09
C ASP A 59 -17.09 11.38 18.62
N PRO A 60 -16.82 12.62 18.21
CA PRO A 60 -17.05 13.04 16.84
C PRO A 60 -16.15 12.31 15.83
N ILE A 61 -15.01 11.75 16.23
CA ILE A 61 -14.12 11.00 15.33
C ILE A 61 -14.61 9.56 15.20
N GLY A 62 -14.84 8.86 16.31
CA GLY A 62 -15.40 7.51 16.37
C GLY A 62 -16.72 7.41 15.62
N ALA A 63 -17.67 8.31 15.88
CA ALA A 63 -18.96 8.34 15.19
C ALA A 63 -18.82 8.53 13.66
N ARG A 64 -17.86 9.36 13.22
CA ARG A 64 -17.57 9.55 11.78
C ARG A 64 -16.97 8.29 11.14
N VAL A 65 -16.07 7.61 11.85
CA VAL A 65 -15.48 6.33 11.38
C VAL A 65 -16.55 5.24 11.32
N ALA A 66 -17.39 5.13 12.35
CA ALA A 66 -18.50 4.18 12.40
C ALA A 66 -19.47 4.38 11.24
N ALA A 67 -19.91 5.61 10.99
CA ALA A 67 -20.78 5.94 9.87
C ALA A 67 -20.13 5.64 8.50
N ALA A 68 -18.83 5.92 8.34
CA ALA A 68 -18.09 5.58 7.13
C ALA A 68 -18.00 4.07 6.90
N ASN A 69 -17.73 3.30 7.97
CA ASN A 69 -17.66 1.84 7.94
C ASN A 69 -19.02 1.23 7.61
N GLU A 70 -20.10 1.73 8.21
CA GLU A 70 -21.46 1.29 7.91
C GLU A 70 -21.78 1.47 6.43
N SER A 71 -21.49 2.65 5.87
CA SER A 71 -21.67 2.93 4.44
C SER A 71 -20.83 1.99 3.56
N ALA A 72 -19.55 1.77 3.90
CA ALA A 72 -18.66 0.88 3.14
C ALA A 72 -19.18 -0.57 3.14
N ILE A 73 -19.54 -1.11 4.31
CA ILE A 73 -20.08 -2.46 4.46
C ILE A 73 -21.41 -2.59 3.73
N ALA A 74 -22.31 -1.62 3.88
CA ALA A 74 -23.61 -1.64 3.20
C ALA A 74 -23.45 -1.70 1.67
N ARG A 75 -22.49 -0.95 1.09
CA ARG A 75 -22.19 -0.99 -0.35
C ARG A 75 -21.66 -2.36 -0.78
N ILE A 76 -20.73 -2.95 -0.02
CA ILE A 76 -20.17 -4.28 -0.29
C ILE A 76 -21.26 -5.35 -0.23
N LEU A 77 -22.08 -5.37 0.83
CA LEU A 77 -23.12 -6.37 1.03
C LEU A 77 -24.27 -6.26 0.01
N ARG A 78 -24.56 -5.05 -0.48
CA ARG A 78 -25.57 -4.81 -1.51
C ARG A 78 -25.07 -5.08 -2.93
N ALA A 79 -23.76 -5.20 -3.15
CA ALA A 79 -23.22 -5.48 -4.48
C ALA A 79 -23.79 -6.80 -5.03
N ARG A 80 -24.25 -6.77 -6.27
CA ARG A 80 -24.73 -7.95 -7.02
C ARG A 80 -24.02 -7.99 -8.37
N PRO A 81 -22.70 -8.28 -8.41
CA PRO A 81 -21.97 -8.37 -9.67
C PRO A 81 -22.59 -9.45 -10.56
N GLN A 82 -22.86 -9.10 -11.82
CA GLN A 82 -23.38 -10.00 -12.83
C GLN A 82 -22.42 -9.99 -14.02
N LEU A 83 -22.10 -11.18 -14.56
CA LEU A 83 -21.35 -11.29 -15.80
C LEU A 83 -22.27 -10.84 -16.95
N VAL A 84 -21.88 -9.76 -17.63
CA VAL A 84 -22.65 -9.21 -18.75
C VAL A 84 -22.00 -9.49 -20.11
N ASP A 85 -20.67 -9.63 -20.16
CA ASP A 85 -19.92 -9.78 -21.41
C ASP A 85 -18.50 -10.29 -21.15
N VAL A 86 -17.81 -10.73 -22.20
CA VAL A 86 -16.38 -11.05 -22.23
C VAL A 86 -15.74 -10.37 -23.42
N ARG A 87 -14.81 -9.44 -23.16
CA ARG A 87 -14.13 -8.64 -24.19
C ARG A 87 -12.65 -8.52 -23.94
N LEU A 88 -11.92 -8.15 -24.99
CA LEU A 88 -10.50 -7.84 -24.90
C LEU A 88 -10.29 -6.58 -24.06
N ALA A 89 -9.34 -6.64 -23.11
CA ALA A 89 -9.09 -5.56 -22.16
C ALA A 89 -8.82 -4.21 -22.84
N ARG A 90 -8.04 -4.20 -23.93
CA ARG A 90 -7.72 -2.99 -24.73
C ARG A 90 -8.95 -2.27 -25.31
N GLU A 91 -10.05 -2.98 -25.51
CA GLU A 91 -11.25 -2.42 -26.13
C GLU A 91 -12.18 -1.74 -25.12
N VAL A 92 -12.05 -2.10 -23.84
CA VAL A 92 -12.96 -1.64 -22.77
C VAL A 92 -12.24 -0.85 -21.68
N ILE A 93 -10.91 -0.94 -21.59
CA ILE A 93 -10.09 -0.17 -20.65
C ILE A 93 -9.03 0.61 -21.45
N PRO A 94 -9.25 1.92 -21.71
CA PRO A 94 -8.34 2.74 -22.53
C PRO A 94 -6.88 2.76 -22.05
N ALA A 95 -6.67 2.67 -20.73
CA ALA A 95 -5.32 2.59 -20.15
C ALA A 95 -4.54 1.32 -20.53
N LEU A 96 -5.23 0.29 -21.05
CA LEU A 96 -4.65 -0.98 -21.50
C LEU A 96 -4.55 -1.08 -23.04
N ALA A 97 -4.75 0.01 -23.77
CA ALA A 97 -4.61 0.02 -25.24
C ALA A 97 -3.14 -0.02 -25.72
N GLY A 98 -2.19 0.33 -24.84
CA GLY A 98 -0.75 0.30 -25.12
C GLY A 98 -0.06 -1.00 -24.69
N ARG A 99 1.26 -0.93 -24.49
CA ARG A 99 2.06 -2.07 -23.99
C ARG A 99 2.06 -2.13 -22.46
N THR A 100 0.88 -2.33 -21.89
CA THR A 100 0.68 -2.45 -20.45
C THR A 100 0.37 -3.89 -20.08
N ILE A 101 1.13 -4.46 -19.14
CA ILE A 101 0.85 -5.78 -18.57
C ILE A 101 0.51 -5.60 -17.09
N LEU A 102 -0.63 -6.16 -16.68
CA LEU A 102 -1.06 -6.14 -15.29
C LEU A 102 -0.52 -7.33 -14.51
N HIS A 103 -0.20 -7.13 -13.24
CA HIS A 103 0.27 -8.18 -12.34
C HIS A 103 -0.45 -8.18 -10.99
N ALA A 104 -0.34 -9.30 -10.28
CA ALA A 104 -0.88 -9.43 -8.93
C ALA A 104 0.02 -8.73 -7.88
N GLY A 105 -0.58 -8.34 -6.75
CA GLY A 105 0.11 -7.74 -5.61
C GLY A 105 0.32 -6.23 -5.73
N ALA A 106 1.06 -5.66 -4.77
CA ALA A 106 1.43 -4.25 -4.74
C ALA A 106 2.39 -3.88 -5.88
N PRO A 107 2.57 -2.58 -6.21
CA PRO A 107 3.55 -2.15 -7.21
C PRO A 107 4.92 -2.76 -6.98
N ILE A 108 5.50 -3.35 -8.03
CA ILE A 108 6.82 -3.98 -7.97
C ILE A 108 7.56 -3.81 -9.30
N GLU A 109 8.82 -3.41 -9.19
CA GLU A 109 9.70 -3.30 -10.35
C GLU A 109 10.03 -4.67 -10.94
N TRP A 110 10.16 -4.74 -12.27
CA TRP A 110 10.51 -5.94 -13.03
C TRP A 110 11.69 -6.73 -12.42
N ALA A 111 12.77 -6.04 -12.07
CA ALA A 111 13.98 -6.63 -11.50
C ALA A 111 13.75 -7.31 -10.14
N ARG A 112 12.68 -6.94 -9.43
CA ARG A 112 12.31 -7.49 -8.12
C ARG A 112 11.22 -8.55 -8.21
N MET A 113 10.61 -8.74 -9.38
CA MET A 113 9.64 -9.80 -9.60
C MET A 113 10.30 -11.18 -9.42
N CYS A 114 9.58 -12.10 -8.79
CA CYS A 114 10.04 -13.47 -8.67
C CYS A 114 10.04 -14.19 -10.03
N GLY A 115 10.81 -15.28 -10.15
CA GLY A 115 10.95 -16.04 -11.40
C GLY A 115 9.60 -16.40 -12.08
N PRO A 116 8.58 -16.89 -11.36
CA PRO A 116 7.27 -17.17 -11.95
C PRO A 116 6.57 -15.94 -12.55
N MET A 117 6.58 -14.82 -11.84
CA MET A 117 5.99 -13.57 -12.33
C MET A 117 6.74 -13.05 -13.56
N GLN A 118 8.08 -13.15 -13.55
CA GLN A 118 8.89 -12.82 -14.72
C GLN A 118 8.56 -13.73 -15.91
N GLY A 119 8.37 -15.02 -15.67
CA GLY A 119 7.94 -15.98 -16.69
C GLY A 119 6.57 -15.62 -17.29
N ALA A 120 5.62 -15.19 -16.45
CA ALA A 120 4.29 -14.77 -16.89
C ALA A 120 4.33 -13.53 -17.79
N VAL A 121 5.09 -12.50 -17.40
CA VAL A 121 5.28 -11.28 -18.22
C VAL A 121 5.93 -11.62 -19.57
N ILE A 122 7.00 -12.43 -19.57
CA ILE A 122 7.64 -12.89 -20.81
C ILE A 122 6.62 -13.63 -21.69
N GLY A 123 5.81 -14.51 -21.10
CA GLY A 123 4.73 -15.20 -21.81
C GLY A 123 3.70 -14.25 -22.42
N ALA A 124 3.26 -13.25 -21.65
CA ALA A 124 2.31 -12.24 -22.11
C ALA A 124 2.87 -11.42 -23.28
N ILE A 125 4.13 -10.97 -23.20
CA ILE A 125 4.83 -10.25 -24.28
C ILE A 125 4.84 -11.07 -25.58
N LEU A 126 5.03 -12.38 -25.48
CA LEU A 126 5.03 -13.28 -26.64
C LEU A 126 3.62 -13.51 -27.20
N ILE A 127 2.62 -13.68 -26.32
CA ILE A 127 1.21 -13.84 -26.73
C ILE A 127 0.71 -12.59 -27.45
N GLU A 128 1.08 -11.42 -26.97
CA GLU A 128 0.75 -10.12 -27.60
C GLU A 128 1.60 -9.83 -28.86
N GLY A 129 2.59 -10.68 -29.17
CA GLY A 129 3.43 -10.55 -30.36
C GLY A 129 4.40 -9.36 -30.32
N TRP A 130 4.75 -8.84 -29.14
CA TRP A 130 5.65 -7.68 -29.02
C TRP A 130 7.13 -8.05 -29.14
N ALA A 131 7.45 -9.35 -29.03
CA ALA A 131 8.79 -9.88 -29.23
C ALA A 131 8.73 -11.24 -29.93
N ALA A 132 9.79 -11.60 -30.64
CA ALA A 132 9.84 -12.84 -31.44
C ALA A 132 10.21 -14.09 -30.62
N ASN A 133 10.89 -13.92 -29.48
CA ASN A 133 11.37 -15.02 -28.65
C ASN A 133 11.60 -14.56 -27.20
N ARG A 134 11.91 -15.52 -26.31
CA ARG A 134 12.06 -15.28 -24.86
C ARG A 134 13.16 -14.27 -24.52
N GLU A 135 14.27 -14.27 -25.26
CA GLU A 135 15.38 -13.33 -25.02
C GLU A 135 14.98 -11.91 -25.39
N ALA A 136 14.37 -11.73 -26.56
CA ALA A 136 13.83 -10.44 -26.98
C ALA A 136 12.72 -9.93 -26.04
N ALA A 137 11.87 -10.83 -25.54
CA ALA A 137 10.82 -10.48 -24.58
C ALA A 137 11.40 -10.02 -23.23
N ARG A 138 12.44 -10.69 -22.73
CA ARG A 138 13.16 -10.25 -21.54
C ARG A 138 13.83 -8.89 -21.75
N GLY A 139 14.52 -8.71 -22.88
CA GLY A 139 15.12 -7.42 -23.22
C GLY A 139 14.09 -6.29 -23.34
N LEU A 140 12.90 -6.57 -23.87
CA LEU A 140 11.80 -5.61 -23.91
C LEU A 140 11.33 -5.21 -22.51
N ALA A 141 11.16 -6.18 -21.60
CA ALA A 141 10.84 -5.91 -20.20
C ALA A 141 11.94 -5.12 -19.48
N ASP A 142 13.21 -5.48 -19.70
CA ASP A 142 14.39 -4.81 -19.10
C ASP A 142 14.54 -3.35 -19.59
N SER A 143 14.17 -3.07 -20.85
CA SER A 143 14.29 -1.72 -21.44
C SER A 143 13.30 -0.69 -20.90
N GLY A 144 12.26 -1.11 -20.16
CA GLY A 144 11.17 -0.23 -19.73
C GLY A 144 10.20 0.17 -20.84
N ALA A 145 10.27 -0.47 -22.02
CA ALA A 145 9.35 -0.24 -23.13
C ALA A 145 7.94 -0.83 -22.93
N ILE A 146 7.72 -1.53 -21.81
CA ILE A 146 6.42 -1.98 -21.34
C ILE A 146 6.10 -1.31 -20.00
N THR A 147 4.83 -1.04 -19.75
CA THR A 147 4.35 -0.61 -18.44
C THR A 147 3.89 -1.84 -17.65
N LEU A 148 4.42 -2.01 -16.44
CA LEU A 148 3.97 -3.01 -15.48
C LEU A 148 3.18 -2.31 -14.39
N ALA A 149 1.96 -2.76 -14.12
CA ALA A 149 1.10 -2.17 -13.10
C ALA A 149 0.30 -3.25 -12.36
N PRO A 150 -0.07 -3.03 -11.09
CA PRO A 150 -1.01 -3.90 -10.42
C PRO A 150 -2.39 -3.95 -11.09
N CYS A 151 -3.13 -5.04 -10.92
CA CYS A 151 -4.51 -5.13 -11.39
C CYS A 151 -5.52 -4.24 -10.61
N HIS A 152 -5.15 -3.72 -9.44
CA HIS A 152 -6.06 -3.02 -8.51
C HIS A 152 -5.91 -1.50 -8.55
#